data_AF-A0A535EBV6-F1
#
_entry.id   AF-A0A535EBV6-F1
#
_cell.length_a   1.000
_cell.length_b   1.000
_cell.length_c   1.000
_cell.angle_alpha   90.00
_cell.angle_beta   90.00
_cell.angle_gamma   90.00
#
_symmetry.space_group_name_H-M   'P 1'
#
loop_
_entity.id
_entity.type
_entity.pdbx_description
1 polymer ?
#
loop_
_entity_poly.entity_id
_entity_poly.type
_entity_poly.pdbx_seq_one_letter_code
_entity_poly.pdbx_strand_id
1 'polypeptide(L)'
;MAATTCPNCGAPVPAGTWTCRYCHVSVDPAHATVPSLAEVAGVVASSGSSLEHSLPGLVASLEAALPGDVTVEHGGGGLLRRGPRRIESVTARVGEYRFALIRRGDHMVPTVVHEVRGIVLRTDTLSPGEWLVRLGDQLRELAARAESVSPALARLLGSDR
;
A
#
# COMPACT_ATOMS: atom_id res chain seq x y z
N MET A 1 -8.55 18.52 -25.56
CA MET A 1 -9.06 17.64 -24.49
C MET A 1 -7.97 17.55 -23.44
N ALA A 2 -8.22 17.97 -22.20
CA ALA A 2 -7.20 18.00 -21.15
C ALA A 2 -6.79 16.56 -20.78
N ALA A 3 -5.49 16.29 -20.72
CA ALA A 3 -4.98 15.04 -20.18
C ALA A 3 -5.26 15.03 -18.67
N THR A 4 -6.15 14.15 -18.22
CA THR A 4 -6.34 13.92 -16.78
C THR A 4 -5.09 13.22 -16.26
N THR A 5 -4.54 13.70 -15.15
CA THR A 5 -3.46 13.02 -14.46
C THR A 5 -4.03 11.92 -13.57
N CYS A 6 -3.34 10.79 -13.51
CA CYS A 6 -3.73 9.71 -12.61
C CYS A 6 -3.66 10.21 -11.15
N PRO A 7 -4.73 10.08 -10.35
CA PRO A 7 -4.74 10.58 -8.97
C PRO A 7 -3.76 9.82 -8.06
N ASN A 8 -3.41 8.58 -8.43
CA ASN A 8 -2.45 7.76 -7.70
C ASN A 8 -0.99 8.13 -8.06
N CYS A 9 -0.58 7.91 -9.32
CA CYS A 9 0.82 8.07 -9.72
C CYS A 9 1.15 9.39 -10.42
N GLY A 10 0.18 10.25 -10.72
CA GLY A 10 0.38 11.53 -11.42
C GLY A 10 0.75 11.43 -12.90
N ALA A 11 0.81 10.22 -13.47
CA ALA A 11 1.10 10.02 -14.89
C ALA A 11 -0.04 10.57 -15.77
N PRO A 12 0.25 11.09 -16.98
CA PRO A 12 -0.78 11.52 -17.91
C PRO A 12 -1.61 10.31 -18.36
N VAL A 13 -2.93 10.44 -18.29
CA VAL A 13 -3.86 9.41 -18.73
C VAL A 13 -4.45 9.84 -20.08
N PRO A 14 -4.30 9.03 -21.13
CA PRO A 14 -4.91 9.30 -22.42
C PRO A 14 -6.43 9.46 -22.30
N ALA A 15 -6.99 10.46 -23.00
CA ALA A 15 -8.44 10.62 -23.09
C ALA A 15 -9.07 9.33 -23.65
N GLY A 16 -10.16 8.87 -23.02
CA GLY A 16 -10.85 7.62 -23.41
C GLY A 16 -10.27 6.34 -22.79
N THR A 17 -9.28 6.43 -21.89
CA THR A 17 -8.82 5.29 -21.09
C THR A 17 -9.18 5.47 -19.62
N TRP A 18 -9.68 4.41 -18.98
CA TRP A 18 -10.02 4.42 -17.56
C TRP A 18 -8.91 3.84 -16.69
N THR A 19 -7.91 3.21 -17.28
CA THR A 19 -6.80 2.57 -16.56
C THR A 19 -5.51 3.34 -16.81
N CYS A 20 -4.85 3.74 -15.73
CA CYS A 20 -3.54 4.35 -15.84
C CYS A 20 -2.52 3.33 -16.39
N ARG A 21 -1.86 3.64 -17.52
CA ARG A 21 -0.85 2.75 -18.12
C ARG A 21 0.39 2.52 -17.25
N TYR A 22 0.63 3.39 -16.27
CA TYR A 22 1.80 3.32 -15.39
C TYR A 22 1.54 2.58 -14.08
N CYS A 23 0.35 2.74 -13.52
CA CYS A 23 0.03 2.20 -12.21
C CYS A 23 -1.18 1.27 -12.19
N HIS A 24 -1.82 1.07 -13.35
CA HIS A 24 -2.99 0.22 -13.57
C HIS A 24 -4.21 0.51 -12.70
N VAL A 25 -4.19 1.59 -11.90
CA VAL A 25 -5.34 2.08 -11.16
C VAL A 25 -6.37 2.70 -12.10
N SER A 26 -7.65 2.44 -11.81
CA SER A 26 -8.75 3.10 -12.46
C SER A 26 -8.74 4.59 -12.13
N VAL A 27 -8.75 5.45 -13.14
CA VAL A 27 -8.84 6.90 -13.00
C VAL A 27 -10.29 7.40 -13.07
N ASP A 28 -11.24 6.48 -13.22
CA ASP A 28 -12.67 6.76 -13.09
C ASP A 28 -13.05 6.69 -11.60
N PRO A 29 -13.47 7.81 -10.98
CA PRO A 29 -13.92 7.81 -9.59
C PRO A 29 -15.18 6.96 -9.35
N ALA A 30 -15.96 6.62 -10.40
CA ALA A 30 -17.09 5.72 -10.28
C ALA A 30 -16.69 4.22 -10.27
N HIS A 31 -15.46 3.90 -10.67
CA HIS A 31 -14.92 2.53 -10.78
C HIS A 31 -13.55 2.37 -10.08
N ALA A 32 -13.23 3.22 -9.11
CA ALA A 32 -12.05 3.06 -8.27
C ALA A 32 -12.27 1.92 -7.26
N THR A 33 -12.39 0.68 -7.73
CA THR A 33 -12.29 -0.49 -6.86
C THR A 33 -10.85 -0.60 -6.41
N VAL A 34 -10.61 -0.16 -5.18
CA VAL A 34 -9.38 -0.46 -4.45
C VAL A 34 -9.28 -1.98 -4.36
N PRO A 35 -8.24 -2.62 -4.94
CA PRO A 35 -8.13 -4.07 -4.90
C PRO A 35 -7.96 -4.54 -3.45
N SER A 36 -8.52 -5.69 -3.11
CA SER A 36 -8.23 -6.34 -1.84
C SER A 36 -6.78 -6.83 -1.82
N LEU A 37 -6.19 -6.92 -0.63
CA LEU A 37 -4.85 -7.47 -0.47
C LEU A 37 -4.76 -8.92 -0.98
N ALA A 38 -5.86 -9.68 -0.88
CA ALA A 38 -5.95 -11.05 -1.39
C ALA A 38 -5.84 -11.10 -2.93
N GLU A 39 -6.45 -10.14 -3.63
CA GLU A 39 -6.31 -10.03 -5.09
C GLU A 39 -4.89 -9.66 -5.48
N VAL A 40 -4.26 -8.73 -4.76
CA VAL A 40 -2.84 -8.38 -4.98
C VAL A 40 -1.93 -9.58 -4.75
N ALA A 41 -2.12 -10.30 -3.64
CA ALA A 41 -1.34 -11.50 -3.32
C ALA A 41 -1.55 -12.61 -4.36
N GLY A 42 -2.79 -12.79 -4.84
CA GLY A 42 -3.11 -13.75 -5.90
C GLY A 42 -2.40 -13.43 -7.21
N VAL A 43 -2.35 -12.15 -7.62
CA VAL A 43 -1.62 -11.72 -8.83
C VAL A 43 -0.13 -11.99 -8.70
N VAL A 44 0.48 -11.62 -7.58
CA VAL A 44 1.92 -11.81 -7.33
C VAL A 44 2.27 -13.30 -7.29
N ALA A 45 1.43 -14.14 -6.66
CA ALA A 45 1.67 -15.58 -6.56
C ALA A 45 1.44 -16.33 -7.89
N SER A 46 0.43 -15.95 -8.68
CA SER A 46 0.04 -16.67 -9.90
C SER A 46 0.84 -16.29 -11.14
N SER A 47 1.37 -15.06 -11.20
CA SER A 47 1.95 -14.51 -12.42
C SER A 47 3.48 -14.59 -12.48
N GLY A 48 4.14 -14.90 -11.35
CA GLY A 48 5.57 -14.65 -11.20
C GLY A 48 5.96 -13.18 -11.46
N SER A 49 4.97 -12.27 -11.44
CA SER A 49 5.15 -10.86 -11.72
C SER A 49 5.86 -10.21 -10.54
N SER A 50 6.82 -9.33 -10.83
CA SER A 50 7.52 -8.61 -9.79
C SER A 50 6.55 -7.72 -9.01
N LEU A 51 6.64 -7.73 -7.68
CA LEU A 51 5.85 -6.92 -6.75
C LEU A 51 5.75 -5.44 -7.17
N GLU A 52 6.75 -4.95 -7.89
CA GLU A 52 6.78 -3.62 -8.49
C GLU A 52 5.58 -3.30 -9.40
N HIS A 53 5.09 -4.27 -10.18
CA HIS A 53 3.96 -4.06 -11.10
C HIS A 53 2.64 -3.92 -10.35
N SER A 54 2.50 -4.58 -9.20
CA SER A 54 1.31 -4.53 -8.34
C SER A 54 1.39 -3.45 -7.26
N LEU A 55 2.55 -2.81 -7.11
CA LEU A 55 2.85 -1.86 -6.04
C LEU A 55 1.86 -0.70 -5.94
N PRO A 56 1.40 -0.07 -7.03
CA PRO A 56 0.49 1.06 -6.90
C PRO A 56 -0.92 0.68 -6.46
N GLY A 57 -1.40 -0.51 -6.86
CA GLY A 57 -2.67 -1.06 -6.37
C GLY A 57 -2.57 -1.41 -4.89
N LEU A 58 -1.46 -2.02 -4.47
CA LEU A 58 -1.16 -2.29 -3.07
C LEU A 58 -1.14 -1.02 -2.23
N VAL A 59 -0.46 0.04 -2.69
CA VAL A 59 -0.41 1.33 -2.00
C VAL A 59 -1.81 1.90 -1.80
N ALA A 60 -2.63 1.97 -2.86
CA ALA A 60 -3.99 2.47 -2.76
C ALA A 60 -4.83 1.66 -1.76
N SER A 61 -4.60 0.35 -1.70
CA SER A 61 -5.25 -0.56 -0.74
C SER A 61 -4.86 -0.28 0.68
N LEU A 62 -3.56 -0.07 0.92
CA LEU A 62 -3.04 0.23 2.24
C LEU A 62 -3.47 1.62 2.72
N GLU A 63 -3.43 2.63 1.86
CA GLU A 63 -3.85 3.99 2.21
C GLU A 63 -5.35 4.05 2.54
N ALA A 64 -6.18 3.30 1.82
CA ALA A 64 -7.61 3.19 2.11
C ALA A 64 -7.88 2.44 3.44
N ALA A 65 -7.12 1.38 3.71
CA ALA A 65 -7.32 0.54 4.91
C ALA A 65 -6.69 1.14 6.18
N LEU A 66 -5.61 1.92 6.05
CA LEU A 66 -4.82 2.46 7.15
C LEU A 66 -4.53 3.96 6.96
N PRO A 67 -5.56 4.83 7.03
CA PRO A 67 -5.39 6.26 6.81
C PRO A 67 -4.39 6.87 7.80
N GLY A 68 -3.34 7.50 7.29
CA GLY A 68 -2.30 8.15 8.09
C GLY A 68 -1.16 7.24 8.58
N ASP A 69 -1.30 5.92 8.42
CA ASP A 69 -0.28 4.94 8.83
C ASP A 69 0.55 4.40 7.63
N VAL A 70 0.30 4.92 6.45
CA VAL A 70 1.04 4.63 5.22
C VAL A 70 1.82 5.85 4.77
N THR A 71 3.09 5.64 4.40
CA THR A 71 3.98 6.66 3.86
C THR A 71 4.56 6.16 2.54
N VAL A 72 4.44 6.99 1.50
CA VAL A 72 4.94 6.67 0.16
C VAL A 72 5.91 7.75 -0.29
N GLU A 73 7.16 7.35 -0.54
CA GLU A 73 8.18 8.25 -1.08
C GLU A 73 8.32 8.02 -2.58
N HIS A 74 8.29 9.12 -3.33
CA HIS A 74 8.47 9.10 -4.78
C HIS A 74 9.81 9.72 -5.16
N GLY A 75 10.50 9.08 -6.11
CA GLY A 75 11.71 9.57 -6.76
C GLY A 75 11.44 9.98 -8.21
N GLY A 76 12.29 10.85 -8.75
CA GLY A 76 12.13 11.40 -10.11
C GLY A 76 10.98 12.42 -10.23
N GLY A 77 10.69 12.89 -11.46
CA GLY A 77 9.47 13.64 -11.76
C GLY A 77 9.35 15.08 -11.21
N GLY A 78 10.46 15.76 -10.88
CA GLY A 78 10.46 17.16 -10.42
C GLY A 78 11.36 18.07 -11.28
N LEU A 79 11.20 19.40 -11.15
CA LEU A 79 11.98 20.43 -11.89
C LEU A 79 13.51 20.26 -11.82
N LEU A 80 14.03 19.57 -10.79
CA LEU A 80 15.46 19.31 -10.58
C LEU A 80 15.85 17.83 -10.65
N ARG A 81 14.89 16.90 -10.77
CA ARG A 81 15.17 15.44 -10.76
C ARG A 81 14.84 14.83 -12.11
N ARG A 82 15.88 14.42 -12.84
CA ARG A 82 15.78 13.74 -14.15
C ARG A 82 15.17 12.34 -13.98
N GLY A 83 14.27 11.98 -14.89
CA GLY A 83 13.70 10.63 -15.01
C GLY A 83 12.22 10.51 -14.59
N PRO A 84 11.58 9.39 -14.95
CA PRO A 84 10.17 9.15 -14.67
C PRO A 84 9.89 9.09 -13.16
N ARG A 85 8.72 9.58 -12.74
CA ARG A 85 8.24 9.46 -11.35
C ARG A 85 8.07 7.97 -11.03
N ARG A 86 8.70 7.52 -9.97
CA ARG A 86 8.65 6.14 -9.49
C ARG A 86 8.55 6.10 -7.98
N ILE A 87 7.96 5.05 -7.44
CA ILE A 87 7.94 4.81 -6.00
C ILE A 87 9.34 4.34 -5.58
N GLU A 88 9.93 5.03 -4.60
CA GLU A 88 11.23 4.72 -3.99
C GLU A 88 11.06 3.95 -2.68
N SER A 89 10.03 4.29 -1.90
CA SER A 89 9.70 3.52 -0.71
C SER A 89 8.19 3.54 -0.43
N VAL A 90 7.71 2.45 0.14
CA VAL A 90 6.38 2.33 0.75
C VAL A 90 6.59 1.82 2.15
N THR A 91 6.00 2.47 3.14
CA THR A 91 6.04 2.03 4.54
C THR A 91 4.63 2.03 5.10
N ALA A 92 4.20 0.93 5.72
CA ALA A 92 2.93 0.81 6.41
C ALA A 92 3.16 0.38 7.86
N ARG A 93 2.52 1.07 8.82
CA ARG A 93 2.50 0.68 10.23
C ARG A 93 1.26 -0.13 10.52
N VAL A 94 1.44 -1.31 11.12
CA VAL A 94 0.36 -2.23 11.50
C VAL A 94 0.67 -2.76 12.90
N GLY A 95 0.04 -2.20 13.92
CA GLY A 95 0.34 -2.52 15.32
C GLY A 95 1.79 -2.21 15.66
N GLU A 96 2.53 -3.22 16.13
CA GLU A 96 3.96 -3.12 16.48
C GLU A 96 4.89 -3.36 15.28
N TYR A 97 4.35 -3.55 14.08
CA TYR A 97 5.13 -3.87 12.90
C TYR A 97 5.15 -2.70 11.92
N ARG A 98 6.32 -2.43 11.37
CA ARG A 98 6.52 -1.56 10.22
C ARG A 98 6.90 -2.41 9.03
N PHE A 99 6.01 -2.51 8.07
CA PHE A 99 6.21 -3.17 6.80
C PHE A 99 6.75 -2.15 5.79
N ALA A 100 7.88 -2.42 5.17
CA ALA A 100 8.45 -1.52 4.18
C ALA A 100 8.90 -2.24 2.90
N LEU A 101 8.69 -1.57 1.77
CA LEU A 101 9.25 -1.90 0.47
C LEU A 101 10.18 -0.76 0.08
N ILE A 102 11.47 -1.05 -0.06
CA ILE A 102 12.49 -0.04 -0.34
C ILE A 102 13.19 -0.38 -1.65
N ARG A 103 13.23 0.57 -2.58
CA ARG A 103 13.94 0.40 -3.85
C ARG A 103 15.44 0.31 -3.61
N ARG A 104 16.07 -0.74 -4.13
CA ARG A 104 17.53 -0.94 -4.17
C ARG A 104 17.94 -1.22 -5.61
N GLY A 105 18.37 -0.18 -6.32
CA GLY A 105 18.58 -0.26 -7.77
C GLY A 105 17.24 -0.49 -8.48
N ASP A 106 17.16 -1.56 -9.26
CA ASP A 106 15.97 -1.85 -10.08
C ASP A 106 14.89 -2.64 -9.33
N HIS A 107 15.20 -3.23 -8.18
CA HIS A 107 14.27 -4.08 -7.44
C HIS A 107 13.78 -3.45 -6.13
N MET A 108 12.60 -3.89 -5.68
CA MET A 108 12.07 -3.59 -4.34
C MET A 108 12.52 -4.64 -3.32
N VAL A 109 13.03 -4.19 -2.19
CA VAL A 109 13.44 -5.04 -1.07
C VAL A 109 12.38 -4.98 0.03
N PRO A 110 11.66 -6.10 0.30
CA PRO A 110 10.68 -6.18 1.38
C PRO A 110 11.36 -6.37 2.72
N THR A 111 10.96 -5.54 3.67
CA THR A 111 11.43 -5.60 5.07
C THR A 111 10.25 -5.50 6.02
N VAL A 112 10.40 -6.16 7.17
CA VAL A 112 9.47 -6.06 8.30
C VAL A 112 10.28 -5.73 9.52
N VAL A 113 9.95 -4.62 10.17
CA VAL A 113 10.55 -4.20 11.41
C VAL A 113 9.55 -4.43 12.53
N HIS A 114 9.92 -5.19 13.55
CA HIS A 114 9.18 -5.28 14.79
C HIS A 114 9.70 -4.18 15.73
N GLU A 115 8.82 -3.25 16.09
CA GLU A 115 9.14 -2.07 16.87
C GLU A 115 8.15 -1.92 18.03
N VAL A 116 8.67 -1.85 19.25
CA VAL A 116 7.87 -1.64 20.46
C VAL A 116 8.27 -0.32 21.07
N ARG A 117 7.33 0.63 21.15
CA ARG A 117 7.53 1.98 21.72
C ARG A 117 8.75 2.72 21.12
N GLY A 118 8.94 2.63 19.81
CA GLY A 118 10.06 3.27 19.11
C GLY A 118 11.37 2.47 19.15
N ILE A 119 11.41 1.33 19.86
CA ILE A 119 12.60 0.48 19.95
C ILE A 119 12.47 -0.64 18.93
N VAL A 120 13.39 -0.68 17.97
CA VAL A 120 13.50 -1.77 17.00
C VAL A 120 13.99 -3.02 17.73
N LEU A 121 13.13 -4.03 17.80
CA LEU A 121 13.46 -5.34 18.36
C LEU A 121 14.13 -6.23 17.31
N ARG A 122 13.60 -6.21 16.09
CA ARG A 122 14.05 -7.06 15.00
C ARG A 122 13.72 -6.45 13.65
N THR A 123 14.60 -6.66 12.68
CA THR A 123 14.36 -6.35 11.26
C THR A 123 14.58 -7.61 10.44
N ASP A 124 13.55 -8.01 9.70
CA ASP A 124 13.58 -9.13 8.77
C ASP A 124 13.56 -8.61 7.32
N THR A 125 14.40 -9.15 6.45
CA THR A 125 14.24 -9.03 4.99
C THR A 125 13.59 -10.31 4.50
N LEU A 126 12.48 -10.18 3.78
CA LEU A 126 11.64 -11.31 3.37
C LEU A 126 11.52 -11.36 1.84
N SER A 127 11.14 -12.52 1.32
CA SER A 127 10.66 -12.57 -0.06
C SER A 127 9.35 -11.75 -0.21
N PRO A 128 9.02 -11.27 -1.42
CA PRO A 128 7.77 -10.56 -1.68
C PRO A 128 6.51 -11.30 -1.22
N GLY A 129 6.45 -12.61 -1.46
CA GLY A 129 5.31 -13.45 -1.08
C GLY A 129 5.15 -13.56 0.44
N GLU A 130 6.23 -13.87 1.16
CA GLU A 130 6.23 -13.94 2.63
C GLU A 130 5.86 -12.60 3.27
N TRP A 131 6.35 -11.49 2.69
CA TRP A 131 6.01 -10.15 3.15
C TRP A 131 4.51 -9.87 3.03
N LEU A 132 3.89 -10.22 1.89
CA LEU A 132 2.45 -10.03 1.67
C LEU A 132 1.61 -10.89 2.62
N VAL A 133 2.00 -12.15 2.82
CA VAL A 133 1.34 -13.07 3.76
C VAL A 133 1.39 -12.49 5.17
N ARG A 134 2.58 -12.09 5.64
CA ARG A 134 2.79 -11.56 6.99
C ARG A 134 2.04 -10.24 7.21
N LEU A 135 1.99 -9.37 6.19
CA LEU A 135 1.18 -8.16 6.23
C LEU A 135 -0.32 -8.48 6.36
N GLY A 136 -0.81 -9.44 5.57
CA GLY A 136 -2.20 -9.90 5.63
C GLY A 136 -2.57 -10.50 6.99
N ASP A 137 -1.67 -11.27 7.61
CA ASP A 137 -1.87 -11.79 8.97
C ASP A 137 -2.01 -10.65 9.99
N GLN A 138 -1.11 -9.67 9.95
CA GLN A 138 -1.13 -8.55 10.90
C GLN A 138 -2.34 -7.63 10.72
N LEU A 139 -2.79 -7.40 9.48
CA LEU A 139 -4.02 -6.67 9.20
C LEU A 139 -5.26 -7.39 9.73
N ARG A 140 -5.34 -8.72 9.54
CA ARG A 140 -6.43 -9.54 10.10
C ARG A 140 -6.45 -9.47 11.62
N GLU A 141 -5.29 -9.53 12.25
CA GLU A 141 -5.17 -9.42 13.71
C GLU A 141 -5.59 -8.02 14.21
N LEU A 142 -5.21 -6.96 13.50
CA LEU A 142 -5.65 -5.60 13.79
C LEU A 142 -7.17 -5.46 13.69
N ALA A 143 -7.78 -5.98 12.63
CA ALA A 143 -9.23 -5.95 12.43
C ALA A 143 -9.96 -6.69 13.56
N ALA A 144 -9.53 -7.91 13.90
CA ALA A 144 -10.12 -8.69 14.98
C ALA A 144 -10.05 -7.97 16.34
N ARG A 145 -8.93 -7.28 16.62
CA ARG A 145 -8.82 -6.44 17.84
C ARG A 145 -9.80 -5.28 17.80
N ALA A 146 -9.90 -4.55 16.69
CA ALA A 146 -10.82 -3.43 16.57
C ALA A 146 -12.29 -3.87 16.74
N GLU A 147 -12.68 -4.99 16.14
CA GLU A 147 -14.02 -5.58 16.30
C GLU A 147 -14.33 -5.95 17.75
N SER A 148 -13.34 -6.47 18.50
CA SER A 148 -13.53 -6.81 19.91
C SER A 148 -13.68 -5.59 20.83
N VAL A 149 -13.04 -4.47 20.49
CA VAL A 149 -12.99 -3.25 21.32
C VAL A 149 -14.15 -2.31 21.02
N SER A 150 -14.61 -2.26 19.77
CA SER A 150 -15.66 -1.33 19.32
C SER A 150 -16.96 -1.40 20.14
N PRO A 151 -17.49 -2.58 20.52
CA PRO A 151 -18.69 -2.67 21.36
C PRO A 151 -18.45 -2.13 22.77
N ALA A 152 -17.27 -2.35 23.34
CA ALA A 152 -16.93 -1.85 24.66
C ALA A 152 -16.81 -0.32 24.66
N LEU A 153 -16.19 0.25 23.62
CA LEU A 153 -16.11 1.70 23.43
C LEU A 153 -17.47 2.32 23.16
N ALA A 154 -18.32 1.69 22.33
CA ALA A 154 -19.68 2.18 22.06
C ALA A 154 -20.50 2.29 23.34
N ARG A 155 -20.41 1.31 24.26
CA ARG A 155 -21.06 1.38 25.58
C ARG A 155 -20.49 2.50 26.45
N LEU A 156 -19.17 2.66 26.47
CA LEU A 156 -18.51 3.70 27.26
C LEU A 156 -18.87 5.11 26.77
N LEU A 157 -18.94 5.30 25.45
CA LEU A 157 -19.23 6.57 24.78
C LEU A 157 -20.75 6.82 24.62
N GLY A 158 -21.60 5.88 25.04
CA GLY A 158 -23.06 5.99 24.93
C GLY A 158 -23.57 6.00 23.49
N SER A 159 -22.82 5.41 22.56
CA SER A 159 -23.09 5.42 21.11
C SER A 159 -23.83 4.16 20.62
N ASP A 160 -24.32 3.30 21.53
CA ASP A 160 -25.01 2.04 21.20
C ASP A 160 -26.53 2.16 21.02
N ARG A 161 -27.06 3.39 20.96
CA ARG A 161 -28.50 3.67 20.80
C ARG A 161 -28.99 3.62 19.37
#